data_AF-A0A7V9GH75-F1
#
_entry.id   AF-A0A7V9GH75-F1
#
_cell.length_a   1.000
_cell.length_b   1.000
_cell.length_c   1.000
_cell.angle_alpha   90.00
_cell.angle_beta   90.00
_cell.angle_gamma   90.00
#
_symmetry.space_group_name_H-M   'P 1'
#
loop_
_entity.id
_entity.type
_entity.pdbx_description
1 polymer ?
#
loop_
_entity_poly.entity_id
_entity_poly.type
_entity_poly.pdbx_seq_one_letter_code
_entity_poly.pdbx_strand_id
1 'polypeptide(L)'
;MTIDEANRTLSYRARALAQAHPLSGTARRYLVDVVDRERESQPLPQAADWASATALAGYCVRRVEEADAGLVVDAADVAPADEGLARRVAEAAADLRGGAADRFQLTPAADVLDALNHIVATDVERRLDHLRDEVDDAAWDELGEYLAWWVTLGYALRVAEVEPRRATAP
;
A
#
# COMPACT_ATOMS: atom_id res chain seq x y z
N MET A 1 -19.88 0.65 -15.81
CA MET A 1 -19.05 0.51 -14.60
C MET A 1 -19.79 1.12 -13.43
N THR A 2 -20.17 0.31 -12.44
CA THR A 2 -20.58 0.81 -11.12
C THR A 2 -19.33 1.12 -10.27
N ILE A 3 -19.50 1.80 -9.14
CA ILE A 3 -18.40 2.08 -8.19
C ILE A 3 -17.77 0.75 -7.70
N ASP A 4 -18.60 -0.19 -7.26
CA ASP A 4 -18.17 -1.55 -6.88
C ASP A 4 -17.40 -2.29 -8.00
N GLU A 5 -17.83 -2.16 -9.26
CA GLU A 5 -17.14 -2.74 -10.42
C GLU A 5 -15.78 -2.05 -10.71
N ALA A 6 -15.68 -0.73 -10.51
CA ALA A 6 -14.43 0.01 -10.61
C ALA A 6 -13.43 -0.39 -9.51
N ASN A 7 -13.90 -0.47 -8.27
CA ASN A 7 -13.08 -0.73 -7.09
C ASN A 7 -12.51 -2.16 -7.13
N ARG A 8 -13.33 -3.16 -7.47
CA ARG A 8 -12.87 -4.53 -7.73
C ARG A 8 -11.84 -4.58 -8.86
N THR A 9 -12.02 -3.78 -9.92
CA THR A 9 -11.07 -3.71 -11.05
C THR A 9 -9.72 -3.13 -10.60
N LEU A 10 -9.71 -2.08 -9.77
CA LEU A 10 -8.50 -1.49 -9.21
C LEU A 10 -7.78 -2.47 -8.27
N SER A 11 -8.48 -3.08 -7.30
CA SER A 11 -7.90 -4.08 -6.40
C SER A 11 -7.37 -5.31 -7.14
N TYR A 12 -8.09 -5.79 -8.16
CA TYR A 12 -7.64 -6.92 -8.99
C TYR A 12 -6.36 -6.59 -9.76
N ARG A 13 -6.31 -5.43 -10.42
CA ARG A 13 -5.13 -4.98 -11.18
C ARG A 13 -3.93 -4.76 -10.27
N ALA A 14 -4.14 -4.20 -9.07
CA ALA A 14 -3.08 -4.05 -8.07
C ALA A 14 -2.53 -5.41 -7.60
N ARG A 15 -3.40 -6.37 -7.29
CA ARG A 15 -3.02 -7.74 -6.88
C ARG A 15 -2.30 -8.51 -7.99
N ALA A 16 -2.73 -8.35 -9.25
CA ALA A 16 -2.07 -8.93 -10.42
C ALA A 16 -0.69 -8.31 -10.67
N LEU A 17 -0.59 -6.97 -10.59
CA LEU A 17 0.66 -6.24 -10.71
C LEU A 17 1.66 -6.62 -9.59
N ALA A 18 1.18 -6.87 -8.36
CA ALA A 18 2.01 -7.33 -7.25
C ALA A 18 2.74 -8.67 -7.52
N GLN A 19 2.15 -9.58 -8.32
CA GLN A 19 2.80 -10.85 -8.69
C GLN A 19 4.04 -10.66 -9.57
N ALA A 20 4.17 -9.50 -10.23
CA ALA A 20 5.34 -9.15 -11.04
C ALA A 20 6.48 -8.48 -10.23
N HIS A 21 6.36 -8.40 -8.89
CA HIS A 21 7.29 -7.73 -7.97
C HIS A 21 7.75 -6.32 -8.45
N PRO A 22 6.81 -5.39 -8.71
CA PRO A 22 6.99 -4.14 -9.45
C PRO A 22 7.66 -3.01 -8.65
N LEU A 23 8.38 -3.34 -7.58
CA LEU A 23 9.06 -2.41 -6.69
C LEU A 23 10.28 -1.83 -7.38
N SER A 24 10.57 -0.55 -7.16
CA SER A 24 11.89 -0.01 -7.47
C SER A 24 12.96 -0.63 -6.55
N GLY A 25 14.24 -0.50 -6.91
CA GLY A 25 15.34 -0.84 -6.01
C GLY A 25 15.39 0.01 -4.74
N THR A 26 14.68 1.14 -4.72
CA THR A 26 14.51 2.04 -3.56
C THR A 26 13.37 1.54 -2.66
N ALA A 27 12.15 1.41 -3.17
CA ALA A 27 11.02 0.82 -2.45
C ALA A 27 11.31 -0.57 -1.89
N ARG A 28 12.00 -1.44 -2.64
CA ARG A 28 12.37 -2.79 -2.18
C ARG A 28 13.27 -2.77 -0.95
N ARG A 29 14.24 -1.83 -0.87
CA ARG A 29 15.10 -1.69 0.32
C ARG A 29 14.29 -1.17 1.50
N TYR A 30 13.52 -0.10 1.29
CA TYR A 30 12.68 0.47 2.35
C TYR A 30 11.69 -0.56 2.94
N LEU A 31 10.98 -1.32 2.10
CA LEU A 31 10.05 -2.34 2.61
C LEU A 31 10.76 -3.48 3.35
N VAL A 32 11.94 -3.94 2.90
CA VAL A 32 12.73 -4.93 3.64
C VAL A 32 13.15 -4.36 5.02
N ASP A 33 13.74 -3.16 5.05
CA ASP A 33 14.23 -2.52 6.27
C ASP A 33 13.11 -2.28 7.31
N VAL A 34 11.86 -2.05 6.89
CA VAL A 34 10.72 -1.85 7.80
C VAL A 34 10.07 -3.19 8.18
N VAL A 35 9.92 -4.14 7.25
CA VAL A 35 9.36 -5.48 7.53
C VAL A 35 10.29 -6.31 8.43
N ASP A 36 11.61 -6.19 8.30
CA ASP A 36 12.53 -6.94 9.18
C ASP A 36 12.52 -6.40 10.63
N ARG A 37 12.31 -5.09 10.83
CA ARG A 37 12.01 -4.53 12.16
C ARG A 37 10.66 -5.01 12.69
N GLU A 38 9.68 -5.22 11.81
CA GLU A 38 8.37 -5.77 12.19
C GLU A 38 8.46 -7.24 12.63
N ARG A 39 9.39 -8.02 12.06
CA ARG A 39 9.71 -9.38 12.53
C ARG A 39 10.33 -9.41 13.93
N GLU A 40 10.97 -8.34 14.36
CA GLU A 40 11.54 -8.19 15.70
C GLU A 40 10.49 -7.75 16.75
N SER A 41 9.39 -7.12 16.32
CA SER A 41 8.36 -6.56 17.22
C SER A 41 7.12 -7.45 17.38
N GLN A 42 6.72 -8.21 16.35
CA GLN A 42 5.44 -8.91 16.32
C GLN A 42 5.47 -10.28 17.04
N PRO A 43 4.45 -10.63 17.86
CA PRO A 43 4.36 -11.94 18.52
C PRO A 43 3.98 -13.08 17.58
N LEU A 44 3.44 -12.77 16.39
CA LEU A 44 3.08 -13.73 15.35
C LEU A 44 4.08 -13.62 14.18
N PRO A 45 4.92 -14.64 13.92
CA PRO A 45 5.92 -14.60 12.84
C PRO A 45 5.32 -14.29 11.45
N GLN A 46 4.07 -14.69 11.21
CA GLN A 46 3.35 -14.48 9.96
C GLN A 46 2.91 -13.02 9.76
N ALA A 47 2.76 -12.22 10.83
CA ALA A 47 2.24 -10.85 10.74
C ALA A 47 3.11 -9.93 9.88
N ALA A 48 4.43 -10.15 9.87
CA ALA A 48 5.37 -9.41 9.02
C ALA A 48 5.31 -9.83 7.54
N ASP A 49 5.04 -11.11 7.25
CA ASP A 49 4.81 -11.58 5.87
C ASP A 49 3.47 -11.05 5.33
N TRP A 50 2.46 -10.95 6.20
CA TRP A 50 1.16 -10.35 5.88
C TRP A 50 1.27 -8.84 5.60
N ALA A 51 2.01 -8.12 6.43
CA ALA A 51 2.39 -6.72 6.27
C ALA A 51 3.13 -6.46 4.95
N SER A 52 4.15 -7.27 4.65
CA SER A 52 4.92 -7.19 3.41
C SER A 52 4.04 -7.33 2.17
N ALA A 53 3.12 -8.31 2.18
CA ALA A 53 2.19 -8.54 1.08
C ALA A 53 1.14 -7.41 0.91
N THR A 54 0.65 -6.84 2.01
CA THR A 54 -0.34 -5.76 1.98
C THR A 54 0.26 -4.41 1.60
N ALA A 55 1.49 -4.12 2.05
CA ALA A 55 2.25 -2.96 1.57
C ALA A 55 2.59 -3.07 0.08
N LEU A 56 2.95 -4.26 -0.41
CA LEU A 56 3.12 -4.49 -1.84
C LEU A 56 1.82 -4.22 -2.61
N ALA A 57 0.66 -4.65 -2.09
CA ALA A 57 -0.63 -4.39 -2.72
C ALA A 57 -0.97 -2.88 -2.76
N GLY A 58 -0.77 -2.14 -1.66
CA GLY A 58 -0.99 -0.69 -1.60
C GLY A 58 -0.08 0.10 -2.55
N TYR A 59 1.21 -0.27 -2.62
CA TYR A 59 2.16 0.27 -3.61
C TYR A 59 1.68 0.00 -5.06
N CYS A 60 1.10 -1.17 -5.31
CA CYS A 60 0.56 -1.52 -6.62
C CYS A 60 -0.74 -0.79 -6.97
N VAL A 61 -1.61 -0.46 -6.01
CA VAL A 61 -2.79 0.42 -6.27
C VAL A 61 -2.30 1.75 -6.83
N ARG A 62 -1.31 2.38 -6.19
CA ARG A 62 -0.76 3.65 -6.69
C ARG A 62 -0.16 3.52 -8.10
N ARG A 63 0.58 2.43 -8.37
CA ARG A 63 1.11 2.19 -9.73
C ARG A 63 0.03 1.93 -10.79
N VAL A 64 -1.17 1.47 -10.40
CA VAL A 64 -2.31 1.33 -11.31
C VAL A 64 -2.94 2.70 -11.59
N GLU A 65 -3.16 3.54 -10.58
CA GLU A 65 -3.62 4.92 -10.79
C GLU A 65 -2.66 5.71 -11.72
N GLU A 66 -1.34 5.57 -11.49
CA GLU A 66 -0.31 6.19 -12.32
C GLU A 66 -0.44 5.77 -13.78
N ALA A 67 -0.66 4.49 -14.06
CA ALA A 67 -0.87 3.99 -15.41
C ALA A 67 -2.18 4.50 -16.04
N ASP A 68 -3.27 4.56 -15.27
CA ASP A 68 -4.57 5.03 -15.75
C ASP A 68 -4.59 6.56 -16.01
N ALA A 69 -3.80 7.32 -15.25
CA ALA A 69 -3.52 8.74 -15.50
C ALA A 69 -2.49 8.98 -16.63
N GLY A 70 -1.95 7.94 -17.26
CA GLY A 70 -0.90 8.04 -18.29
C GLY A 70 0.49 8.41 -17.76
N LEU A 71 0.67 8.48 -16.43
CA LEU A 71 1.91 8.83 -15.75
C LEU A 71 2.82 7.61 -15.56
N VAL A 72 3.27 7.02 -16.67
CA VAL A 72 4.15 5.84 -16.66
C VAL A 72 5.54 6.20 -16.13
N VAL A 73 5.73 6.07 -14.81
CA VAL A 73 7.03 6.19 -14.14
C VAL A 73 7.61 4.79 -13.93
N ASP A 74 8.68 4.44 -14.65
CA ASP A 74 9.31 3.13 -14.50
C ASP A 74 9.94 2.97 -13.10
N ALA A 75 9.95 1.74 -12.58
CA ALA A 75 10.67 1.37 -11.38
C ALA A 75 12.20 1.46 -11.56
N ALA A 76 12.69 1.31 -12.80
CA ALA A 76 14.09 1.51 -13.16
C ALA A 76 14.50 2.99 -13.13
N ASP A 77 13.59 3.92 -13.44
CA ASP A 77 13.87 5.35 -13.43
C ASP A 77 13.96 5.94 -12.03
N VAL A 78 13.32 5.32 -11.02
CA VAL A 78 13.20 5.91 -9.66
C VAL A 78 14.57 6.21 -9.06
N ALA A 79 14.70 7.39 -8.46
CA ALA A 79 15.95 7.83 -7.86
C ALA A 79 16.41 6.89 -6.72
N PRO A 80 17.72 6.77 -6.47
CA PRO A 80 18.23 6.12 -5.26
C PRO A 80 17.59 6.72 -4.01
N ALA A 81 17.32 5.88 -3.00
CA ALA A 81 16.84 6.31 -1.69
C ALA A 81 17.77 7.39 -1.12
N ASP A 82 17.22 8.56 -0.84
CA ASP A 82 17.84 9.60 -0.03
C ASP A 82 17.44 9.42 1.44
N GLU A 83 18.18 10.06 2.35
CA GLU A 83 17.86 10.07 3.79
C GLU A 83 16.46 10.68 4.06
N GLY A 84 15.96 11.50 3.13
CA GLY A 84 14.63 12.08 3.17
C GLY A 84 13.48 11.13 2.87
N LEU A 85 13.70 9.94 2.28
CA LEU A 85 12.62 9.05 1.85
C LEU A 85 11.74 8.62 3.02
N ALA A 86 12.33 8.08 4.10
CA ALA A 86 11.56 7.57 5.24
C ALA A 86 10.68 8.66 5.87
N ARG A 87 11.16 9.91 5.91
CA ARG A 87 10.38 11.08 6.33
C ARG A 87 9.22 11.36 5.37
N ARG A 88 9.45 11.37 4.05
CA ARG A 88 8.39 11.58 3.05
C ARG A 88 7.32 10.48 3.09
N VAL A 89 7.69 9.22 3.33
CA VAL A 89 6.70 8.13 3.51
C VAL A 89 5.84 8.38 4.75
N ALA A 90 6.46 8.76 5.88
CA ALA A 90 5.73 9.07 7.11
C ALA A 90 4.81 10.29 6.95
N GLU A 91 5.27 11.34 6.27
CA GLU A 91 4.47 12.54 5.95
C GLU A 91 3.27 12.19 5.07
N ALA A 92 3.47 11.48 3.96
CA ALA A 92 2.37 11.07 3.08
C ALA A 92 1.38 10.11 3.77
N ALA A 93 1.87 9.17 4.58
CA ALA A 93 1.03 8.22 5.32
C ALA A 93 0.22 8.90 6.45
N ALA A 94 0.78 9.95 7.07
CA ALA A 94 0.08 10.77 8.04
C ALA A 94 -1.01 11.64 7.38
N ASP A 95 -0.71 12.31 6.27
CA ASP A 95 -1.70 13.06 5.49
C ASP A 95 -2.85 12.15 5.01
N LEU A 96 -2.54 10.93 4.55
CA LEU A 96 -3.54 9.92 4.16
C LEU A 96 -4.45 9.52 5.33
N ARG A 97 -3.87 9.16 6.49
CA ARG A 97 -4.64 8.88 7.73
C ARG A 97 -5.38 10.11 8.28
N GLY A 98 -4.92 11.32 7.96
CA GLY A 98 -5.55 12.59 8.32
C GLY A 98 -6.69 13.04 7.40
N GLY A 99 -7.03 12.26 6.37
CA GLY A 99 -8.10 12.59 5.41
C GLY A 99 -7.68 13.54 4.29
N ALA A 100 -6.40 13.90 4.17
CA ALA A 100 -5.88 14.73 3.08
C ALA A 100 -5.55 13.92 1.81
N ALA A 101 -6.25 12.80 1.59
CA ALA A 101 -5.92 11.81 0.56
C ALA A 101 -6.01 12.37 -0.88
N ASP A 102 -6.95 13.29 -1.12
CA ASP A 102 -7.12 14.04 -2.38
C ASP A 102 -5.84 14.75 -2.85
N ARG A 103 -4.90 15.07 -1.93
CA ARG A 103 -3.61 15.69 -2.25
C ARG A 103 -2.75 14.79 -3.16
N PHE A 104 -2.82 13.48 -2.97
CA PHE A 104 -1.94 12.52 -3.63
C PHE A 104 -2.66 11.73 -4.72
N GLN A 105 -3.90 11.35 -4.47
CA GLN A 105 -4.71 10.49 -5.34
C GLN A 105 -4.86 11.07 -6.77
N LEU A 106 -4.99 10.16 -7.72
CA LEU A 106 -5.16 10.43 -9.16
C LEU A 106 -6.52 9.93 -9.64
N THR A 107 -7.02 8.86 -9.02
CA THR A 107 -8.41 8.39 -9.07
C THR A 107 -9.19 9.03 -7.90
N PRO A 108 -10.53 9.21 -7.97
CA PRO A 108 -11.30 9.79 -6.86
C PRO A 108 -11.08 9.08 -5.52
N ALA A 109 -11.02 9.85 -4.43
CA ALA A 109 -10.61 9.35 -3.12
C ALA A 109 -11.44 8.16 -2.61
N ALA A 110 -12.74 8.17 -2.85
CA ALA A 110 -13.65 7.07 -2.48
C ALA A 110 -13.28 5.76 -3.18
N ASP A 111 -13.08 5.79 -4.50
CA ASP A 111 -12.76 4.60 -5.31
C ASP A 111 -11.43 3.96 -4.87
N VAL A 112 -10.43 4.80 -4.55
CA VAL A 112 -9.14 4.35 -4.02
C VAL A 112 -9.29 3.78 -2.60
N LEU A 113 -9.98 4.47 -1.70
CA LEU A 113 -10.20 3.99 -0.32
C LEU A 113 -10.98 2.67 -0.31
N ASP A 114 -12.03 2.53 -1.11
CA ASP A 114 -12.79 1.29 -1.27
C ASP A 114 -11.93 0.16 -1.86
N ALA A 115 -11.07 0.45 -2.85
CA ALA A 115 -10.16 -0.54 -3.41
C ALA A 115 -9.08 -1.00 -2.42
N LEU A 116 -8.61 -0.10 -1.54
CA LEU A 116 -7.70 -0.42 -0.44
C LEU A 116 -8.42 -1.21 0.67
N ASN A 117 -9.64 -0.81 1.04
CA ASN A 117 -10.50 -1.53 2.00
C ASN A 117 -10.85 -2.94 1.50
N HIS A 118 -11.17 -3.12 0.22
CA HIS A 118 -11.37 -4.43 -0.38
C HIS A 118 -10.07 -5.24 -0.48
N ILE A 119 -8.90 -4.58 -0.59
CA ILE A 119 -7.61 -5.26 -0.45
C ILE A 119 -7.48 -5.84 0.96
N VAL A 120 -7.65 -5.00 2.00
CA VAL A 120 -7.59 -5.41 3.41
C VAL A 120 -8.59 -6.52 3.70
N ALA A 121 -9.87 -6.35 3.37
CA ALA A 121 -10.93 -7.31 3.69
C ALA A 121 -10.62 -8.74 3.19
N THR A 122 -10.31 -8.92 1.90
CA THR A 122 -9.97 -10.27 1.40
C THR A 122 -8.62 -10.76 1.93
N ASP A 123 -7.71 -9.87 2.32
CA ASP A 123 -6.42 -10.26 2.89
C ASP A 123 -6.55 -10.70 4.36
N VAL A 124 -7.41 -10.05 5.16
CA VAL A 124 -7.83 -10.52 6.50
C VAL A 124 -8.55 -11.85 6.36
N GLU A 125 -9.63 -11.93 5.57
CA GLU A 125 -10.40 -13.15 5.33
C GLU A 125 -9.49 -14.32 4.95
N ARG A 126 -8.67 -14.19 3.89
CA ARG A 126 -7.76 -15.24 3.41
C ARG A 126 -6.73 -15.70 4.43
N ARG A 127 -6.40 -14.88 5.44
CA ARG A 127 -5.43 -15.22 6.50
C ARG A 127 -6.10 -15.81 7.73
N LEU A 128 -7.25 -15.27 8.14
CA LEU A 128 -7.95 -15.67 9.36
C LEU A 128 -9.09 -16.67 9.13
N ASP A 129 -9.44 -17.07 7.90
CA ASP A 129 -10.48 -18.08 7.64
C ASP A 129 -10.26 -19.36 8.46
N HIS A 130 -9.01 -19.81 8.55
CA HIS A 130 -8.60 -20.98 9.34
C HIS A 130 -8.47 -20.75 10.86
N LEU A 131 -8.69 -19.52 11.33
CA LEU A 131 -8.62 -19.09 12.73
C LEU A 131 -9.92 -18.41 13.20
N ARG A 132 -10.97 -18.39 12.36
CA ARG A 132 -12.18 -17.57 12.60
C ARG A 132 -13.01 -18.04 13.79
N ASP A 133 -12.92 -19.31 14.14
CA ASP A 133 -13.53 -19.88 15.35
C ASP A 133 -12.60 -19.78 16.60
N GLU A 134 -11.37 -19.28 16.43
CA GLU A 134 -10.34 -19.17 17.48
C GLU A 134 -10.01 -17.71 17.88
N VAL A 135 -10.48 -16.73 17.10
CA VAL A 135 -10.19 -15.29 17.22
C VAL A 135 -11.49 -14.53 17.43
N ASP A 136 -11.54 -13.59 18.39
CA ASP A 136 -12.73 -12.77 18.63
C ASP A 136 -12.81 -11.54 17.70
N ASP A 137 -13.98 -10.88 17.68
CA ASP A 137 -14.24 -9.72 16.83
C ASP A 137 -13.23 -8.56 17.07
N ALA A 138 -12.72 -8.41 18.29
CA ALA A 138 -11.80 -7.33 18.64
C ALA A 138 -10.39 -7.58 18.08
N ALA A 139 -9.88 -8.82 18.19
CA ALA A 139 -8.62 -9.22 17.57
C ALA A 139 -8.72 -9.31 16.03
N TRP A 140 -9.91 -9.57 15.49
CA TRP A 140 -10.19 -9.49 14.05
C TRP A 140 -10.11 -8.04 13.55
N ASP A 141 -10.74 -7.08 14.25
CA ASP A 141 -10.66 -5.66 13.93
C ASP A 141 -9.23 -5.10 14.10
N GLU A 142 -8.48 -5.51 15.13
CA GLU A 142 -7.07 -5.13 15.32
C GLU A 142 -6.20 -5.58 14.15
N LEU A 143 -6.39 -6.80 13.62
CA LEU A 143 -5.69 -7.22 12.39
C LEU A 143 -6.16 -6.42 11.16
N GLY A 144 -7.43 -6.04 11.10
CA GLY A 144 -7.98 -5.14 10.09
C GLY A 144 -7.25 -3.79 10.06
N GLU A 145 -7.14 -3.12 11.20
CA GLU A 145 -6.41 -1.85 11.34
C GLU A 145 -4.91 -2.00 11.04
N TYR A 146 -4.29 -3.09 11.51
CA TYR A 146 -2.88 -3.40 11.25
C TYR A 146 -2.61 -3.55 9.74
N LEU A 147 -3.40 -4.36 9.03
CA LEU A 147 -3.22 -4.54 7.59
C LEU A 147 -3.60 -3.27 6.80
N ALA A 148 -4.60 -2.50 7.24
CA ALA A 148 -4.92 -1.20 6.63
C ALA A 148 -3.78 -0.17 6.76
N TRP A 149 -3.05 -0.17 7.88
CA TRP A 149 -1.83 0.61 8.02
C TRP A 149 -0.77 0.21 7.00
N TRP A 150 -0.49 -1.08 6.84
CA TRP A 150 0.51 -1.56 5.89
C TRP A 150 0.13 -1.29 4.43
N VAL A 151 -1.15 -1.45 4.06
CA VAL A 151 -1.69 -0.99 2.76
C VAL A 151 -1.44 0.52 2.55
N THR A 152 -1.71 1.35 3.57
CA THR A 152 -1.49 2.81 3.52
C THR A 152 -0.01 3.16 3.35
N LEU A 153 0.88 2.51 4.11
CA LEU A 153 2.33 2.69 4.05
C LEU A 153 2.89 2.31 2.67
N GLY A 154 2.39 1.23 2.07
CA GLY A 154 2.74 0.83 0.71
C GLY A 154 2.36 1.86 -0.35
N TYR A 155 1.14 2.40 -0.26
CA TYR A 155 0.68 3.47 -1.14
C TYR A 155 1.51 4.75 -0.94
N ALA A 156 1.71 5.17 0.31
CA ALA A 156 2.51 6.34 0.69
C ALA A 156 3.98 6.25 0.24
N LEU A 157 4.56 5.04 0.25
CA LEU A 157 5.90 4.78 -0.28
C LEU A 157 5.99 5.16 -1.76
N ARG A 158 5.02 4.75 -2.58
CA ARG A 158 5.03 5.09 -4.01
C ARG A 158 4.82 6.58 -4.24
N VAL A 159 3.96 7.24 -3.47
CA VAL A 159 3.81 8.71 -3.48
C VAL A 159 5.15 9.40 -3.20
N ALA A 160 5.85 8.98 -2.14
CA ALA A 160 7.12 9.56 -1.69
C ALA A 160 8.32 9.32 -2.64
N GLU A 161 8.25 8.31 -3.52
CA GLU A 161 9.19 8.09 -4.63
C GLU A 161 8.97 9.06 -5.80
N VAL A 162 7.71 9.43 -6.07
CA VAL A 162 7.30 10.11 -7.32
C VAL A 162 7.11 11.63 -7.13
N GLU A 163 6.62 12.09 -5.96
CA GLU A 163 6.43 13.52 -5.68
C GLU A 163 7.67 14.41 -5.91
N PRO A 164 8.92 14.00 -5.61
CA PRO A 164 10.11 14.82 -5.88
C PRO A 164 10.27 15.27 -7.35
N ARG A 165 9.60 14.58 -8.29
CA ARG A 165 9.59 14.92 -9.73
C ARG A 165 8.54 15.97 -10.09
N ARG A 166 7.42 16.03 -9.36
CA ARG A 166 6.37 17.05 -9.60
C ARG A 166 6.87 18.46 -9.28
N ALA A 167 7.78 18.59 -8.32
CA ALA A 167 8.42 19.86 -7.96
C ALA A 167 9.59 20.27 -8.89
N THR A 168 9.95 19.45 -9.89
CA THR A 168 11.10 19.67 -10.78
C THR A 168 10.77 19.54 -12.28
N ALA A 169 9.49 19.36 -12.63
CA ALA A 169 9.00 19.55 -13.99
C ALA A 169 8.92 21.06 -14.31
N PRO A 170 9.34 21.51 -15.51
CA PRO A 170 9.31 22.92 -15.94
C PRO A 170 7.93 23.40 -16.41
#